data_AF-A0A7C5LQT5-F1
#
_entry.id   AF-A0A7C5LQT5-F1
#
_cell.length_a   1.000
_cell.length_b   1.000
_cell.length_c   1.000
_cell.angle_alpha   90.00
_cell.angle_beta   90.00
_cell.angle_gamma   90.00
#
_symmetry.space_group_name_H-M   'P 1'
#
loop_
_entity.id
_entity.type
_entity.pdbx_description
1 polymer ?
#
loop_
_entity_poly.entity_id
_entity_poly.type
_entity_poly.pdbx_seq_one_letter_code
_entity_poly.pdbx_strand_id
1 'polypeptide(L)'
;MTAQPRPARPRGVLAISTFFLVTLVLGAYLLLGFALRLAAAWASRPTPEPAATGQAPTPLPTRLRVGAATATRIPGRTPVPTATPAPSATPVVAAACAEGLRDGGFEAGGAWEIVNTAYTAGYVSKPAAYVTNPVHSGERALRLGITEGPDVFSYSAADQAVTIPADAVSVRLSVWMYLTSSDRAGDGQYLLILKQGGGYDTLMWELSDAPNWQRREYSLNAYRGQRITIHFEAHNDGDGALTAMYVDDVSLTVCRAGPAPSPSPRPR
;
A
#
# COMPACT_ATOMS: atom_id res chain seq x y z
N MET A 1 -62.52 62.46 -15.63
CA MET A 1 -61.48 61.43 -15.42
C MET A 1 -60.13 62.11 -15.54
N THR A 2 -59.46 62.37 -14.43
CA THR A 2 -58.22 63.15 -14.35
C THR A 2 -57.15 62.23 -13.78
N ALA A 3 -56.15 61.87 -14.59
CA ALA A 3 -55.07 60.98 -14.19
C ALA A 3 -53.93 61.78 -13.52
N GLN A 4 -53.52 61.37 -12.31
CA GLN A 4 -52.35 61.92 -11.61
C GLN A 4 -51.03 61.40 -12.21
N PRO A 5 -49.94 62.19 -12.19
CA PRO A 5 -48.61 61.73 -12.58
C PRO A 5 -47.91 60.99 -11.43
N ARG A 6 -47.19 59.91 -11.76
CA ARG A 6 -46.38 59.12 -10.81
C ARG A 6 -45.06 59.82 -10.46
N PRO A 7 -44.52 59.66 -9.23
CA PRO A 7 -43.24 60.23 -8.83
C PRO A 7 -42.04 59.42 -9.37
N ALA A 8 -40.94 60.11 -9.64
CA ALA A 8 -39.67 59.52 -10.10
C ALA A 8 -38.91 58.84 -8.94
N ARG A 9 -38.31 57.65 -9.21
CA ARG A 9 -37.43 56.93 -8.28
C ARG A 9 -36.00 57.52 -8.28
N PRO A 10 -35.33 57.66 -7.13
CA PRO A 10 -33.92 58.05 -7.09
C PRO A 10 -33.01 56.87 -7.47
N ARG A 11 -31.98 57.14 -8.29
CA ARG A 11 -30.94 56.19 -8.71
C ARG A 11 -29.91 56.02 -7.58
N GLY A 12 -29.88 54.84 -6.96
CA GLY A 12 -28.79 54.44 -6.05
C GLY A 12 -27.61 53.90 -6.84
N VAL A 13 -26.54 54.69 -6.99
CA VAL A 13 -25.30 54.27 -7.69
C VAL A 13 -24.06 54.37 -6.79
N LEU A 14 -24.14 54.95 -5.58
CA LEU A 14 -22.93 55.28 -4.83
C LEU A 14 -22.42 54.25 -3.79
N ALA A 15 -23.18 53.19 -3.48
CA ALA A 15 -22.81 52.26 -2.39
C ALA A 15 -22.05 50.98 -2.84
N ILE A 16 -22.03 50.66 -4.13
CA ILE A 16 -21.41 49.41 -4.64
C ILE A 16 -19.89 49.58 -4.85
N SER A 17 -19.42 50.81 -5.07
CA SER A 17 -18.03 51.08 -5.45
C SER A 17 -17.02 50.94 -4.29
N THR A 18 -17.40 51.27 -3.06
CA THR A 18 -16.49 51.19 -1.90
C THR A 18 -16.31 49.76 -1.39
N PHE A 19 -17.35 48.93 -1.47
CA PHE A 19 -17.27 47.54 -1.03
C PHE A 19 -16.31 46.72 -1.90
N PHE A 20 -16.40 46.85 -3.23
CA PHE A 20 -15.49 46.18 -4.17
C PHE A 20 -14.03 46.59 -3.98
N LEU A 21 -13.77 47.88 -3.70
CA LEU A 21 -12.41 48.37 -3.50
C LEU A 21 -11.77 47.76 -2.23
N VAL A 22 -12.54 47.62 -1.16
CA VAL A 22 -12.08 47.04 0.11
C VAL A 22 -11.76 45.55 -0.04
N THR A 23 -12.59 44.77 -0.74
CA THR A 23 -12.32 43.34 -0.99
C THR A 23 -11.09 43.12 -1.87
N LEU A 24 -10.88 43.97 -2.88
CA LEU A 24 -9.71 43.90 -3.77
C LEU A 24 -8.41 44.19 -3.01
N VAL A 25 -8.44 45.21 -2.14
CA VAL A 25 -7.28 45.56 -1.30
C VAL A 25 -6.98 44.45 -0.30
N LEU A 26 -7.99 43.91 0.41
CA LEU A 26 -7.78 42.78 1.32
C LEU A 26 -7.23 41.54 0.60
N GLY A 27 -7.74 41.22 -0.59
CA GLY A 27 -7.26 40.11 -1.40
C GLY A 27 -5.79 40.27 -1.81
N ALA A 28 -5.39 41.48 -2.21
CA ALA A 28 -3.99 41.78 -2.55
C ALA A 28 -3.05 41.63 -1.33
N TYR A 29 -3.48 42.08 -0.14
CA TYR A 29 -2.70 41.91 1.09
C TYR A 29 -2.53 40.45 1.50
N LEU A 30 -3.58 39.63 1.35
CA LEU A 30 -3.50 38.19 1.64
C LEU A 30 -2.57 37.45 0.67
N LEU A 31 -2.65 37.75 -0.63
CA LEU A 31 -1.76 37.19 -1.64
C LEU A 31 -0.30 37.57 -1.40
N LEU A 32 -0.03 38.84 -1.07
CA LEU A 32 1.31 39.31 -0.77
C LEU A 32 1.87 38.63 0.50
N GLY A 33 1.04 38.52 1.55
CA GLY A 33 1.42 37.84 2.79
C GLY A 33 1.74 36.36 2.59
N PHE A 34 0.97 35.66 1.74
CA PHE A 34 1.21 34.27 1.40
C PHE A 34 2.50 34.09 0.57
N ALA A 35 2.73 34.95 -0.42
CA ALA A 35 3.95 34.94 -1.23
C ALA A 35 5.23 35.14 -0.39
N LEU A 36 5.19 36.07 0.58
CA LEU A 36 6.29 36.31 1.52
C LEU A 36 6.60 35.09 2.40
N ARG A 37 5.56 34.38 2.87
CA ARG A 37 5.74 33.15 3.67
C ARG A 37 6.31 32.00 2.85
N LEU A 38 5.87 31.84 1.61
CA LEU A 38 6.43 30.85 0.67
C LEU A 38 7.90 31.13 0.36
N ALA A 39 8.27 32.39 0.10
CA ALA A 39 9.65 32.78 -0.15
C ALA A 39 10.54 32.51 1.07
N ALA A 40 10.06 32.82 2.28
CA ALA A 40 10.79 32.53 3.52
C ALA A 40 10.96 31.02 3.75
N ALA A 41 9.91 30.21 3.54
CA ALA A 41 9.95 28.76 3.68
C ALA A 41 10.89 28.10 2.66
N TRP A 42 10.99 28.66 1.46
CA TRP A 42 11.91 28.18 0.43
C TRP A 42 13.36 28.52 0.77
N ALA A 43 13.63 29.72 1.29
CA ALA A 43 14.97 30.14 1.70
C ALA A 43 15.51 29.35 2.91
N SER A 44 14.65 28.82 3.78
CA SER A 44 15.04 28.05 4.96
C SER A 44 15.24 26.55 4.71
N ARG A 45 15.20 26.08 3.45
CA ARG A 45 15.40 24.66 3.15
C ARG A 45 16.85 24.25 3.43
N PRO A 46 17.11 23.24 4.29
CA PRO A 46 18.44 22.71 4.47
C PRO A 46 18.95 22.13 3.13
N THR A 47 20.16 22.51 2.74
CA THR A 47 20.80 21.98 1.54
C THR A 47 21.17 20.51 1.80
N PRO A 48 20.79 19.56 0.93
CA PRO A 48 21.17 18.16 1.12
C PRO A 48 22.69 18.01 1.01
N GLU A 49 23.30 17.51 2.09
CA GLU A 49 24.72 17.14 2.13
C GLU A 49 24.95 15.88 1.28
N PRO A 50 25.96 15.84 0.39
CA PRO A 50 26.21 14.68 -0.44
C PRO A 50 26.65 13.49 0.42
N ALA A 51 25.88 12.40 0.35
CA ALA A 51 26.20 11.14 1.03
C ALA A 51 27.48 10.50 0.45
N ALA A 52 28.47 10.26 1.31
CA ALA A 52 29.71 9.58 0.97
C ALA A 52 29.45 8.11 0.59
N THR A 53 29.87 7.72 -0.61
CA THR A 53 29.74 6.36 -1.14
C THR A 53 30.88 5.49 -0.61
N GLY A 54 30.57 4.53 0.28
CA GLY A 54 31.54 3.53 0.76
C GLY A 54 31.75 2.41 -0.26
N GLN A 55 32.98 2.21 -0.72
CA GLN A 55 33.38 1.04 -1.51
C GLN A 55 33.62 -0.17 -0.62
N ALA A 56 33.09 -1.34 -1.00
CA ALA A 56 33.40 -2.63 -0.39
C ALA A 56 34.49 -3.37 -1.20
N PRO A 57 35.53 -3.94 -0.55
CA PRO A 57 36.66 -4.58 -1.23
C PRO A 57 36.35 -6.02 -1.71
N THR A 58 36.93 -6.37 -2.86
CA THR A 58 36.87 -7.68 -3.52
C THR A 58 37.84 -8.69 -2.86
N PRO A 59 37.42 -9.93 -2.52
CA PRO A 59 38.36 -10.97 -2.12
C PRO A 59 38.96 -11.73 -3.32
N LEU A 60 40.28 -11.96 -3.24
CA LEU A 60 41.17 -12.62 -4.22
C LEU A 60 41.11 -14.17 -4.10
N PRO A 61 41.27 -14.97 -5.18
CA PRO A 61 41.24 -16.42 -5.09
C PRO A 61 42.57 -17.00 -4.58
N THR A 62 42.52 -17.81 -3.53
CA THR A 62 43.68 -18.58 -3.05
C THR A 62 43.60 -20.02 -3.57
N ARG A 63 44.48 -20.39 -4.50
CA ARG A 63 44.77 -21.79 -4.85
C ARG A 63 45.81 -22.34 -3.88
N LEU A 64 45.61 -23.53 -3.32
CA LEU A 64 46.70 -24.31 -2.71
C LEU A 64 46.82 -25.72 -3.28
N ARG A 65 48.08 -26.15 -3.38
CA ARG A 65 48.63 -27.29 -4.11
C ARG A 65 48.26 -28.66 -3.53
N VAL A 66 48.12 -29.62 -4.43
CA VAL A 66 48.18 -31.07 -4.17
C VAL A 66 49.63 -31.46 -3.84
N GLY A 67 49.84 -32.05 -2.66
CA GLY A 67 51.09 -32.68 -2.24
C GLY A 67 50.92 -34.20 -2.17
N ALA A 68 51.85 -34.92 -2.79
CA ALA A 68 51.84 -36.37 -2.96
C ALA A 68 52.11 -37.14 -1.66
N ALA A 69 51.64 -38.40 -1.63
CA ALA A 69 51.74 -39.33 -0.53
C ALA A 69 53.19 -39.80 -0.26
N THR A 70 53.51 -40.02 1.02
CA THR A 70 54.63 -40.87 1.44
C THR A 70 54.21 -41.56 2.74
N ALA A 71 54.07 -42.89 2.69
CA ALA A 71 53.80 -43.74 3.85
C ALA A 71 55.08 -43.94 4.67
N THR A 72 54.99 -44.05 6.01
CA THR A 72 55.84 -44.94 6.85
C THR A 72 55.38 -45.00 8.32
N ARG A 73 55.26 -46.26 8.80
CA ARG A 73 55.24 -46.86 10.16
C ARG A 73 54.19 -46.51 11.22
N ILE A 74 53.54 -47.59 11.66
CA ILE A 74 52.64 -47.76 12.82
C ILE A 74 53.47 -47.82 14.12
N PRO A 75 53.04 -47.12 15.18
CA PRO A 75 52.91 -47.78 16.47
C PRO A 75 51.64 -47.38 17.26
N GLY A 76 51.08 -48.36 17.97
CA GLY A 76 50.25 -48.15 19.17
C GLY A 76 48.74 -48.00 18.91
N ARG A 77 47.96 -49.02 19.30
CA ARG A 77 46.50 -48.91 19.42
C ARG A 77 46.16 -47.86 20.49
N THR A 78 45.87 -46.65 20.06
CA THR A 78 45.23 -45.60 20.89
C THR A 78 43.75 -45.96 20.99
N PRO A 79 43.11 -45.95 22.18
CA PRO A 79 41.66 -46.16 22.27
C PRO A 79 40.96 -45.07 21.44
N VAL A 80 40.17 -45.51 20.46
CA VAL A 80 39.37 -44.61 19.62
C VAL A 80 38.40 -43.88 20.56
N PRO A 81 38.34 -42.53 20.57
CA PRO A 81 37.29 -41.84 21.30
C PRO A 81 35.95 -42.31 20.73
N THR A 82 35.13 -42.92 21.59
CA THR A 82 33.75 -43.28 21.26
C THR A 82 33.07 -42.05 20.69
N ALA A 83 32.67 -42.11 19.40
CA ALA A 83 31.95 -41.02 18.77
C ALA A 83 30.71 -40.71 19.62
N THR A 84 30.67 -39.52 20.23
CA THR A 84 29.46 -39.03 20.87
C THR A 84 28.37 -39.01 19.81
N PRO A 85 27.23 -39.70 20.00
CA PRO A 85 26.16 -39.65 19.01
C PRO A 85 25.80 -38.18 18.79
N ALA A 86 25.81 -37.75 17.53
CA ALA A 86 25.36 -36.42 17.16
C ALA A 86 23.95 -36.21 17.72
N PRO A 87 23.62 -35.02 18.26
CA PRO A 87 22.27 -34.76 18.75
C PRO A 87 21.29 -35.10 17.63
N SER A 88 20.35 -35.99 17.94
CA SER A 88 19.31 -36.42 17.02
C SER A 88 18.62 -35.16 16.48
N ALA A 89 18.62 -34.96 15.16
CA ALA A 89 18.00 -33.81 14.54
C ALA A 89 16.54 -33.73 15.00
N THR A 90 16.18 -32.66 15.69
CA THR A 90 14.78 -32.41 16.07
C THR A 90 13.96 -32.37 14.78
N PRO A 91 12.87 -33.14 14.66
CA PRO A 91 12.06 -33.12 13.45
C PRO A 91 11.56 -31.69 13.21
N VAL A 92 12.01 -31.06 12.12
CA VAL A 92 11.50 -29.77 11.68
C VAL A 92 10.07 -30.02 11.22
N VAL A 93 9.11 -29.59 12.03
CA VAL A 93 7.70 -29.74 11.68
C VAL A 93 7.42 -28.82 10.49
N ALA A 94 7.10 -29.41 9.33
CA ALA A 94 6.82 -28.66 8.11
C ALA A 94 5.64 -27.71 8.35
N ALA A 95 5.79 -26.45 7.94
CA ALA A 95 4.71 -25.48 8.06
C ALA A 95 3.64 -25.76 6.99
N ALA A 96 2.38 -25.83 7.40
CA ALA A 96 1.25 -25.93 6.50
C ALA A 96 0.71 -24.52 6.21
N CYS A 97 0.57 -24.17 4.93
CA CYS A 97 0.09 -22.86 4.50
C CYS A 97 -1.31 -22.94 3.89
N ALA A 98 -2.12 -21.92 4.11
CA ALA A 98 -3.46 -21.78 3.58
C ALA A 98 -3.73 -20.34 3.11
N GLU A 99 -4.71 -20.20 2.20
CA GLU A 99 -5.22 -18.91 1.75
C GLU A 99 -6.18 -18.32 2.81
N GLY A 100 -5.87 -17.10 3.25
CA GLY A 100 -6.64 -16.38 4.25
C GLY A 100 -7.79 -15.56 3.69
N LEU A 101 -7.72 -15.17 2.41
CA LEU A 101 -8.73 -14.38 1.72
C LEU A 101 -9.69 -15.27 0.91
N ARG A 102 -10.72 -14.63 0.39
CA ARG A 102 -11.71 -15.19 -0.53
C ARG A 102 -11.74 -14.33 -1.78
N ASP A 103 -11.89 -14.98 -2.92
CA ASP A 103 -12.01 -14.33 -4.23
C ASP A 103 -10.92 -13.27 -4.51
N GLY A 104 -9.66 -13.67 -4.33
CA GLY A 104 -8.50 -12.81 -4.52
C GLY A 104 -8.31 -12.30 -5.95
N GLY A 105 -8.74 -13.10 -6.94
CA GLY A 105 -8.77 -12.72 -8.36
C GLY A 105 -10.12 -12.15 -8.81
N PHE A 106 -11.04 -11.85 -7.88
CA PHE A 106 -12.28 -11.13 -8.18
C PHE A 106 -13.23 -11.76 -9.20
N GLU A 107 -13.17 -13.08 -9.43
CA GLU A 107 -13.95 -13.80 -10.45
C GLU A 107 -15.35 -14.23 -10.00
N ALA A 108 -15.53 -14.49 -8.70
CA ALA A 108 -16.84 -14.85 -8.15
C ALA A 108 -17.70 -13.61 -7.92
N GLY A 109 -17.11 -12.58 -7.32
CA GLY A 109 -17.76 -11.33 -6.96
C GLY A 109 -18.51 -11.48 -5.65
N GLY A 110 -18.31 -10.54 -4.73
CA GLY A 110 -19.04 -10.45 -3.46
C GLY A 110 -18.28 -10.92 -2.22
N ALA A 111 -17.02 -11.36 -2.34
CA ALA A 111 -16.17 -11.53 -1.16
C ALA A 111 -15.59 -10.22 -0.65
N TRP A 112 -15.41 -9.24 -1.54
CA TRP A 112 -14.93 -7.90 -1.24
C TRP A 112 -16.12 -6.96 -1.08
N GLU A 113 -16.12 -6.24 0.04
CA GLU A 113 -17.09 -5.19 0.31
C GLU A 113 -16.68 -3.94 -0.45
N ILE A 114 -17.47 -3.54 -1.44
CA ILE A 114 -17.31 -2.25 -2.10
C ILE A 114 -17.84 -1.18 -1.15
N VAL A 115 -16.93 -0.37 -0.62
CA VAL A 115 -17.26 0.61 0.41
C VAL A 115 -17.95 1.81 -0.23
N ASN A 116 -19.14 2.15 0.27
CA ASN A 116 -19.79 3.41 -0.06
C ASN A 116 -19.15 4.52 0.77
N THR A 117 -18.20 5.22 0.19
CA THR A 117 -17.50 6.34 0.82
C THR A 117 -18.41 7.58 0.86
N ALA A 118 -18.13 8.51 1.78
CA ALA A 118 -18.92 9.75 1.91
C ALA A 118 -18.88 10.63 0.65
N TYR A 119 -17.83 10.47 -0.16
CA TYR A 119 -17.63 11.15 -1.43
C TYR A 119 -17.39 10.10 -2.50
N THR A 120 -18.45 9.65 -3.16
CA THR A 120 -18.33 8.74 -4.29
C THR A 120 -17.91 9.52 -5.53
N ALA A 121 -17.11 8.89 -6.38
CA ALA A 121 -16.80 9.44 -7.69
C ALA A 121 -18.12 9.74 -8.43
N GLY A 122 -18.19 10.90 -9.10
CA GLY A 122 -19.44 11.51 -9.55
C GLY A 122 -20.27 10.70 -10.56
N TYR A 123 -21.25 11.37 -11.19
CA TYR A 123 -22.38 10.79 -11.95
C TYR A 123 -22.06 9.76 -13.07
N VAL A 124 -20.78 9.51 -13.39
CA VAL A 124 -20.33 8.52 -14.40
C VAL A 124 -19.23 7.59 -13.89
N SER A 125 -18.79 7.73 -12.64
CA SER A 125 -17.74 6.93 -12.04
C SER A 125 -18.34 6.09 -10.92
N LYS A 126 -18.67 4.84 -11.24
CA LYS A 126 -19.15 3.83 -10.28
C LYS A 126 -18.23 3.82 -9.03
N PRO A 127 -18.73 3.45 -7.84
CA PRO A 127 -17.86 3.06 -6.73
C PRO A 127 -16.82 2.03 -7.19
N ALA A 128 -15.87 1.64 -6.33
CA ALA A 128 -14.96 0.56 -6.68
C ALA A 128 -15.73 -0.62 -7.32
N ALA A 129 -15.24 -1.13 -8.45
CA ALA A 129 -16.03 -1.99 -9.31
C ALA A 129 -15.18 -3.07 -9.95
N TYR A 130 -15.77 -4.23 -10.19
CA TYR A 130 -15.16 -5.27 -10.99
C TYR A 130 -15.16 -4.84 -12.47
N VAL A 131 -14.02 -4.99 -13.14
CA VAL A 131 -13.80 -4.64 -14.54
C VAL A 131 -13.22 -5.83 -15.29
N THR A 132 -13.37 -5.84 -16.62
CA THR A 132 -12.81 -6.88 -17.50
C THR A 132 -11.60 -6.42 -18.30
N ASN A 133 -11.16 -5.16 -18.11
CA ASN A 133 -9.95 -4.61 -18.71
C ASN A 133 -9.50 -3.35 -17.95
N PRO A 134 -8.20 -3.22 -17.60
CA PRO A 134 -7.19 -4.29 -17.58
C PRO A 134 -7.52 -5.38 -16.54
N VAL A 135 -7.03 -6.59 -16.80
CA VAL A 135 -7.01 -7.73 -15.86
C VAL A 135 -5.61 -8.32 -15.84
N HIS A 136 -5.14 -8.83 -14.70
CA HIS A 136 -3.84 -9.48 -14.60
C HIS A 136 -3.96 -10.94 -15.01
N SER A 137 -4.95 -11.63 -14.44
CA SER A 137 -5.33 -12.98 -14.81
C SER A 137 -6.85 -13.13 -14.82
N GLY A 138 -7.36 -14.27 -15.29
CA GLY A 138 -8.80 -14.52 -15.34
C GLY A 138 -9.56 -13.57 -16.29
N GLU A 139 -10.79 -13.23 -15.91
CA GLU A 139 -11.70 -12.36 -16.65
C GLU A 139 -11.98 -11.04 -15.95
N ARG A 140 -11.65 -10.90 -14.66
CA ARG A 140 -11.97 -9.71 -13.86
C ARG A 140 -10.85 -9.25 -12.97
N ALA A 141 -10.84 -7.94 -12.72
CA ALA A 141 -10.03 -7.28 -11.71
C ALA A 141 -10.87 -6.25 -10.95
N LEU A 142 -10.39 -5.78 -9.81
CA LEU A 142 -11.00 -4.68 -9.07
C LEU A 142 -10.43 -3.34 -9.54
N ARG A 143 -11.28 -2.39 -9.93
CA ARG A 143 -10.91 -0.99 -10.21
C ARG A 143 -11.36 -0.08 -9.08
N LEU A 144 -10.47 0.79 -8.64
CA LEU A 144 -10.71 1.94 -7.78
C LEU A 144 -10.29 3.23 -8.50
N GLY A 145 -10.93 4.34 -8.14
CA GLY A 145 -10.63 5.69 -8.64
C GLY A 145 -11.41 6.07 -9.90
N ILE A 146 -11.00 7.18 -10.50
CA ILE A 146 -11.60 7.73 -11.71
C ILE A 146 -10.69 7.44 -12.90
N THR A 147 -11.24 6.79 -13.92
CA THR A 147 -10.49 6.40 -15.13
C THR A 147 -10.89 7.22 -16.36
N GLU A 148 -12.06 7.84 -16.30
CA GLU A 148 -12.62 8.67 -17.37
C GLU A 148 -13.67 9.62 -16.79
N GLY A 149 -13.97 10.69 -17.55
CA GLY A 149 -14.96 11.69 -17.15
C GLY A 149 -14.36 12.84 -16.32
N PRO A 150 -15.21 13.66 -15.68
CA PRO A 150 -14.75 14.76 -14.85
C PRO A 150 -14.10 14.20 -13.59
N ASP A 151 -12.97 14.80 -13.22
CA ASP A 151 -12.41 14.61 -11.89
C ASP A 151 -13.31 15.26 -10.83
N VAL A 152 -13.50 14.56 -9.72
CA VAL A 152 -14.35 14.98 -8.61
C VAL A 152 -13.72 14.49 -7.32
N PHE A 153 -13.68 15.37 -6.31
CA PHE A 153 -13.28 15.02 -4.95
C PHE A 153 -14.00 13.75 -4.49
N SER A 154 -13.27 12.66 -4.35
CA SER A 154 -13.84 11.36 -4.05
C SER A 154 -12.86 10.39 -3.42
N TYR A 155 -13.43 9.37 -2.80
CA TYR A 155 -12.75 8.17 -2.37
C TYR A 155 -13.46 6.98 -2.96
N SER A 156 -12.71 5.93 -3.28
CA SER A 156 -13.29 4.66 -3.69
C SER A 156 -12.47 3.56 -3.05
N ALA A 157 -13.15 2.64 -2.37
CA ALA A 157 -12.49 1.66 -1.55
C ALA A 157 -13.14 0.28 -1.63
N ALA A 158 -12.35 -0.75 -1.33
CA ALA A 158 -12.83 -2.11 -1.19
C ALA A 158 -12.13 -2.83 -0.04
N ASP A 159 -12.92 -3.58 0.72
CA ASP A 159 -12.52 -4.18 1.99
C ASP A 159 -12.67 -5.69 1.99
N GLN A 160 -11.72 -6.37 2.64
CA GLN A 160 -11.93 -7.73 3.12
C GLN A 160 -11.35 -7.92 4.52
N ALA A 161 -12.24 -8.23 5.47
CA ALA A 161 -11.86 -8.52 6.84
C ALA A 161 -11.36 -9.96 6.99
N VAL A 162 -10.27 -10.14 7.73
CA VAL A 162 -9.66 -11.44 8.00
C VAL A 162 -9.16 -11.52 9.44
N THR A 163 -9.31 -12.69 10.06
CA THR A 163 -8.73 -12.97 11.38
C THR A 163 -7.42 -13.71 11.20
N ILE A 164 -6.32 -13.09 11.61
CA ILE A 164 -5.00 -13.71 11.55
C ILE A 164 -4.83 -14.64 12.77
N PRO A 165 -4.49 -15.92 12.55
CA PRO A 165 -4.27 -16.84 13.65
C PRO A 165 -3.09 -16.43 14.53
N ALA A 166 -3.24 -16.57 15.85
CA ALA A 166 -2.19 -16.25 16.82
C ALA A 166 -0.98 -17.20 16.72
N ASP A 167 -1.24 -18.45 16.33
CA ASP A 167 -0.26 -19.54 16.16
C ASP A 167 0.34 -19.60 14.75
N ALA A 168 0.04 -18.62 13.89
CA ALA A 168 0.71 -18.54 12.59
C ALA A 168 2.23 -18.44 12.81
N VAL A 169 3.01 -19.05 11.91
CA VAL A 169 4.47 -18.93 11.83
C VAL A 169 4.91 -17.97 10.72
N SER A 170 4.07 -17.73 9.70
CA SER A 170 4.27 -16.65 8.73
C SER A 170 2.94 -16.18 8.13
N VAL A 171 2.83 -14.89 7.87
CA VAL A 171 1.69 -14.24 7.23
C VAL A 171 2.23 -13.29 6.17
N ARG A 172 1.89 -13.55 4.91
CA ARG A 172 2.35 -12.75 3.76
C ARG A 172 1.16 -12.39 2.88
N LEU A 173 0.98 -11.10 2.66
CA LEU A 173 0.08 -10.56 1.65
C LEU A 173 0.86 -10.38 0.34
N SER A 174 0.33 -10.85 -0.78
CA SER A 174 0.80 -10.49 -2.11
C SER A 174 -0.36 -10.00 -2.96
N VAL A 175 -0.10 -9.05 -3.83
CA VAL A 175 -1.11 -8.41 -4.67
C VAL A 175 -0.49 -7.95 -5.98
N TRP A 176 -1.25 -8.07 -7.07
CA TRP A 176 -0.90 -7.43 -8.34
C TRP A 176 -1.64 -6.11 -8.46
N MET A 177 -0.90 -5.05 -8.81
CA MET A 177 -1.43 -3.70 -8.92
C MET A 177 -1.06 -3.09 -10.27
N TYR A 178 -1.99 -2.33 -10.83
CA TYR A 178 -1.79 -1.49 -12.01
C TYR A 178 -2.21 -0.08 -11.62
N LEU A 179 -1.25 0.84 -11.59
CA LEU A 179 -1.45 2.19 -11.04
C LEU A 179 -1.43 3.22 -12.16
N THR A 180 -2.42 4.11 -12.19
CA THR A 180 -2.49 5.20 -13.17
C THR A 180 -2.76 6.51 -12.48
N SER A 181 -2.05 7.54 -12.88
CA SER A 181 -2.35 8.90 -12.44
C SER A 181 -1.89 9.91 -13.48
N SER A 182 -2.69 10.94 -13.69
CA SER A 182 -2.27 12.14 -14.43
C SER A 182 -1.97 13.32 -13.51
N ASP A 183 -2.19 13.12 -12.20
CA ASP A 183 -1.94 14.12 -11.18
C ASP A 183 -0.43 14.16 -10.83
N ARG A 184 0.01 15.30 -10.32
CA ARG A 184 1.35 15.53 -9.78
C ARG A 184 1.35 15.75 -8.27
N ALA A 185 0.21 16.06 -7.66
CA ALA A 185 0.05 16.17 -6.22
C ALA A 185 -1.42 16.39 -5.83
N GLY A 186 -1.91 15.64 -4.84
CA GLY A 186 -3.26 15.82 -4.29
C GLY A 186 -3.96 14.48 -4.14
N ASP A 187 -3.92 13.70 -5.21
CA ASP A 187 -4.47 12.36 -5.29
C ASP A 187 -3.61 11.33 -4.53
N GLY A 188 -4.13 10.11 -4.43
CA GLY A 188 -3.34 8.99 -3.92
C GLY A 188 -3.96 7.62 -4.10
N GLN A 189 -3.08 6.61 -4.14
CA GLN A 189 -3.41 5.19 -4.17
C GLN A 189 -2.91 4.55 -2.88
N TYR A 190 -3.77 3.80 -2.21
CA TYR A 190 -3.52 3.31 -0.85
C TYR A 190 -3.77 1.80 -0.73
N LEU A 191 -2.88 1.14 0.02
CA LEU A 191 -3.14 -0.15 0.64
C LEU A 191 -2.93 -0.01 2.14
N LEU A 192 -4.01 -0.18 2.90
CA LEU A 192 -4.05 -0.01 4.34
C LEU A 192 -4.43 -1.32 5.04
N ILE A 193 -4.00 -1.43 6.29
CA ILE A 193 -4.52 -2.40 7.25
C ILE A 193 -5.36 -1.66 8.27
N LEU A 194 -6.68 -1.84 8.24
CA LEU A 194 -7.57 -1.27 9.26
C LEU A 194 -7.62 -2.21 10.48
N LYS A 195 -7.50 -1.64 11.67
CA LYS A 195 -7.43 -2.40 12.92
C LYS A 195 -8.82 -2.52 13.55
N GLN A 196 -9.11 -3.68 14.16
CA GLN A 196 -10.32 -3.84 14.96
C GLN A 196 -10.27 -2.90 16.18
N GLY A 197 -11.17 -1.91 16.23
CA GLY A 197 -11.20 -0.88 17.27
C GLY A 197 -10.79 0.52 16.78
N GLY A 198 -10.40 0.65 15.51
CA GLY A 198 -10.08 1.93 14.89
C GLY A 198 -8.58 2.13 14.66
N GLY A 199 -8.27 3.09 13.81
CA GLY A 199 -6.92 3.33 13.30
C GLY A 199 -6.53 2.39 12.16
N TYR A 200 -5.41 2.70 11.53
CA TYR A 200 -4.88 1.97 10.39
C TYR A 200 -3.36 1.98 10.40
N ASP A 201 -2.75 1.05 9.67
CA ASP A 201 -1.36 1.13 9.24
C ASP A 201 -1.32 1.23 7.71
N THR A 202 -0.40 2.04 7.19
CA THR A 202 -0.18 2.19 5.75
C THR A 202 0.87 1.19 5.29
N LEU A 203 0.49 0.29 4.38
CA LEU A 203 1.46 -0.55 3.67
C LEU A 203 1.98 0.14 2.41
N MET A 204 1.10 0.89 1.74
CA MET A 204 1.41 1.65 0.54
C MET A 204 0.61 2.96 0.54
N TRP A 205 1.31 4.05 0.26
CA TRP A 205 0.74 5.31 -0.22
C TRP A 205 1.61 5.78 -1.39
N GLU A 206 1.04 5.83 -2.58
CA GLU A 206 1.72 6.24 -3.80
C GLU A 206 0.86 7.25 -4.57
N LEU A 207 1.51 8.05 -5.39
CA LEU A 207 0.90 8.76 -6.52
C LEU A 207 1.69 8.34 -7.76
N SER A 208 1.25 7.27 -8.40
CA SER A 208 2.03 6.54 -9.39
C SER A 208 1.29 6.42 -10.72
N ASP A 209 2.02 6.68 -11.79
CA ASP A 209 1.61 6.41 -13.17
C ASP A 209 2.48 5.29 -13.75
N ALA A 210 2.18 4.07 -13.33
CA ALA A 210 2.84 2.86 -13.77
C ALA A 210 1.79 1.92 -14.39
N PRO A 211 1.35 2.19 -15.65
CA PRO A 211 0.29 1.47 -16.33
C PRO A 211 0.74 0.06 -16.80
N ASN A 212 1.29 -0.72 -15.89
CA ASN A 212 1.63 -2.13 -16.03
C ASN A 212 1.36 -2.88 -14.73
N TRP A 213 1.10 -4.18 -14.83
CA TRP A 213 0.89 -5.03 -13.65
C TRP A 213 2.20 -5.24 -12.90
N GLN A 214 2.19 -4.91 -11.62
CA GLN A 214 3.33 -5.08 -10.73
C GLN A 214 2.92 -5.81 -9.46
N ARG A 215 3.69 -6.84 -9.10
CA ARG A 215 3.48 -7.58 -7.87
C ARG A 215 4.08 -6.83 -6.68
N ARG A 216 3.31 -6.73 -5.60
CA ARG A 216 3.76 -6.22 -4.29
C ARG A 216 3.60 -7.32 -3.25
N GLU A 217 4.51 -7.37 -2.27
CA GLU A 217 4.46 -8.32 -1.16
C GLU A 217 4.73 -7.61 0.17
N TYR A 218 3.96 -7.97 1.20
CA TYR A 218 4.07 -7.40 2.54
C TYR A 218 4.01 -8.51 3.59
N SER A 219 4.87 -8.41 4.61
CA SER A 219 4.75 -9.27 5.79
C SER A 219 3.71 -8.70 6.74
N LEU A 220 2.73 -9.52 7.11
CA LEU A 220 1.69 -9.17 8.08
C LEU A 220 1.87 -9.91 9.42
N ASN A 221 3.10 -10.35 9.71
CA ASN A 221 3.42 -11.08 10.94
C ASN A 221 3.11 -10.29 12.23
N ALA A 222 3.11 -8.95 12.17
CA ALA A 222 2.78 -8.10 13.30
C ALA A 222 1.30 -8.22 13.74
N TYR A 223 0.42 -8.72 12.87
CA TYR A 223 -1.02 -8.79 13.10
C TYR A 223 -1.50 -10.16 13.60
N ARG A 224 -0.60 -11.07 13.99
CA ARG A 224 -0.98 -12.38 14.55
C ARG A 224 -1.94 -12.23 15.73
N GLY A 225 -3.01 -13.02 15.71
CA GLY A 225 -4.04 -13.00 16.75
C GLY A 225 -5.03 -11.83 16.63
N GLN A 226 -4.89 -10.96 15.62
CA GLN A 226 -5.76 -9.81 15.42
C GLN A 226 -6.73 -10.06 14.27
N ARG A 227 -7.91 -9.44 14.38
CA ARG A 227 -8.79 -9.23 13.22
C ARG A 227 -8.40 -7.90 12.57
N ILE A 228 -8.15 -7.96 11.27
CA ILE A 228 -7.76 -6.81 10.46
C ILE A 228 -8.64 -6.74 9.22
N THR A 229 -8.70 -5.58 8.59
CA THR A 229 -9.27 -5.41 7.25
C THR A 229 -8.18 -5.02 6.29
N ILE A 230 -8.06 -5.76 5.18
CA ILE A 230 -7.26 -5.32 4.04
C ILE A 230 -8.12 -4.33 3.27
N HIS A 231 -7.61 -3.12 3.11
CA HIS A 231 -8.33 -1.99 2.55
C HIS A 231 -7.53 -1.41 1.38
N PHE A 232 -8.15 -1.41 0.21
CA PHE A 232 -7.65 -0.70 -0.96
C PHE A 232 -8.43 0.59 -1.13
N GLU A 233 -7.74 1.69 -1.45
CA GLU A 233 -8.40 2.98 -1.69
C GLU A 233 -7.70 3.77 -2.79
N ALA A 234 -8.49 4.49 -3.58
CA ALA A 234 -8.02 5.57 -4.44
C ALA A 234 -8.74 6.86 -4.04
N HIS A 235 -7.95 7.92 -3.84
CA HIS A 235 -8.39 9.28 -3.57
C HIS A 235 -8.18 10.14 -4.81
N ASN A 236 -9.21 10.90 -5.19
CA ASN A 236 -9.11 11.97 -6.19
C ASN A 236 -9.55 13.28 -5.53
N ASP A 237 -8.86 14.40 -5.77
CA ASP A 237 -9.10 15.67 -5.07
C ASP A 237 -10.00 16.66 -5.84
N GLY A 238 -10.28 16.42 -7.12
CA GLY A 238 -11.18 17.24 -7.94
C GLY A 238 -10.49 18.38 -8.68
N ASP A 239 -9.16 18.39 -8.82
CA ASP A 239 -8.40 19.42 -9.53
C ASP A 239 -8.41 19.28 -11.06
N GLY A 240 -8.94 18.18 -11.58
CA GLY A 240 -9.02 17.89 -13.01
C GLY A 240 -8.08 16.77 -13.48
N ALA A 241 -7.18 16.31 -12.63
CA ALA A 241 -6.36 15.14 -12.88
C ALA A 241 -7.05 13.86 -12.41
N LEU A 242 -6.82 12.76 -13.12
CA LEU A 242 -7.44 11.47 -12.82
C LEU A 242 -6.44 10.52 -12.20
N THR A 243 -6.83 9.88 -11.10
CA THR A 243 -6.08 8.81 -10.46
C THR A 243 -6.95 7.57 -10.26
N ALA A 244 -6.39 6.43 -10.65
CA ALA A 244 -7.00 5.13 -10.48
C ALA A 244 -5.98 4.05 -10.09
N MET A 245 -6.51 2.95 -9.58
CA MET A 245 -5.78 1.75 -9.22
C MET A 245 -6.60 0.53 -9.62
N TYR A 246 -5.96 -0.44 -10.25
CA TYR A 246 -6.52 -1.77 -10.45
C TYR A 246 -5.77 -2.77 -9.60
N VAL A 247 -6.52 -3.70 -9.02
CA VAL A 247 -6.03 -4.73 -8.11
C VAL A 247 -6.49 -6.09 -8.64
N ASP A 248 -5.59 -7.05 -8.64
CA ASP A 248 -5.87 -8.43 -9.05
C ASP A 248 -5.00 -9.42 -8.28
N ASP A 249 -5.38 -10.70 -8.28
CA ASP A 249 -4.64 -11.82 -7.70
C ASP A 249 -4.12 -11.56 -6.27
N VAL A 250 -5.02 -11.06 -5.40
CA VAL A 250 -4.73 -10.82 -3.97
C VAL A 250 -4.68 -12.14 -3.22
N SER A 251 -3.55 -12.42 -2.57
CA SER A 251 -3.37 -13.63 -1.77
C SER A 251 -2.82 -13.30 -0.39
N LEU A 252 -3.41 -13.89 0.65
CA LEU A 252 -2.89 -13.88 2.01
C LEU A 252 -2.47 -15.29 2.40
N THR A 253 -1.20 -15.59 2.21
CA THR A 253 -0.64 -16.87 2.62
C THR A 253 -0.40 -16.88 4.13
N VAL A 254 -1.14 -17.72 4.86
CA VAL A 254 -0.99 -17.94 6.30
C VAL A 254 -0.43 -19.32 6.54
N CYS A 255 0.80 -19.40 7.05
CA CYS A 255 1.42 -20.67 7.43
C CYS A 255 1.39 -20.85 8.94
N ARG A 256 1.10 -22.07 9.39
CA ARG A 256 1.18 -22.51 10.79
C ARG A 256 2.17 -23.67 10.90
N ALA A 257 2.76 -23.85 12.08
CA ALA A 257 3.50 -25.07 12.35
C ALA A 257 2.55 -26.26 12.15
N GLY A 258 3.01 -27.30 11.45
CA GLY A 258 2.26 -28.55 11.40
C GLY A 258 2.04 -29.11 12.81
N PRO A 259 1.10 -30.06 12.99
CA PRO A 259 1.03 -30.81 14.23
C PRO A 259 2.35 -31.54 14.47
N ALA A 260 2.85 -31.50 15.70
CA ALA A 260 4.01 -32.29 16.08
C ALA A 260 3.73 -33.78 15.80
N PRO A 261 4.71 -34.56 15.30
CA PRO A 261 4.53 -35.99 15.16
C PRO A 261 4.17 -36.59 16.53
N SER A 262 3.15 -37.44 16.56
CA SER A 262 2.76 -38.16 17.78
C SER A 262 3.96 -38.97 18.29
N PRO A 263 4.25 -38.99 19.61
CA PRO A 263 5.33 -39.80 20.14
C PRO A 263 5.07 -41.27 19.79
N SER A 264 6.05 -41.94 19.17
CA SER A 264 5.97 -43.39 18.92
C SER A 264 5.73 -44.13 20.24
N PRO A 265 4.86 -45.17 20.26
CA PRO A 265 4.71 -45.99 21.44
C PRO A 265 6.06 -46.60 21.82
N ARG A 266 6.43 -46.50 23.10
CA ARG A 266 7.65 -47.11 23.64
C ARG A 266 7.53 -48.64 23.48
N PRO A 267 8.53 -49.35 22.93
CA PRO A 267 8.52 -50.81 22.92
C PRO A 267 8.42 -51.33 24.37
N ARG A 268 7.56 -52.34 24.60
CA ARG A 268 7.51 -53.08 25.88
C ARG A 268 8.67 -54.05 25.98
#